data_AF-A0A9P8IA49-F1
#
_entry.id   AF-A0A9P8IA49-F1
#
_cell.length_a   1.000
_cell.length_b   1.000
_cell.length_c   1.000
_cell.angle_alpha   90.00
_cell.angle_beta   90.00
_cell.angle_gamma   90.00
#
_symmetry.space_group_name_H-M   'P 1'
#
loop_
_entity.id
_entity.type
_entity.pdbx_description
1 polymer ?
#
loop_
_entity_poly.entity_id
_entity_poly.type
_entity_poly.pdbx_seq_one_letter_code
_entity_poly.pdbx_strand_id
1 'polypeptide(L)'
;MLQLGLEKTGLFEDIEKSGHIGGTLFAPSNYAFKKLGPKINAFLFSKYGLKYLRALLEYHIVANTTLYSDAIYRHRSKNSEEVEGDTSVFSHMTGPPYRRFHIDLPTILYGKHLSIDILRWSRFISFVINGFNHVAVLDGVAKDGVLHVVPNVLIPPKTPGATAEILDREWTVEEFVERLSPLVENGRCGEL
;
A
#
# COMPACT_ATOMS: atom_id res chain seq x y z
N MET A 1 -1.78 15.61 5.06
CA MET A 1 -2.99 15.06 4.40
C MET A 1 -3.27 13.63 4.82
N LEU A 2 -2.29 12.72 4.77
CA LEU A 2 -2.49 11.32 5.16
C LEU A 2 -3.08 11.13 6.57
N GLN A 3 -2.46 11.76 7.58
CA GLN A 3 -2.94 11.70 8.97
C GLN A 3 -4.40 12.14 9.12
N LEU A 4 -4.76 13.28 8.51
CA LEU A 4 -6.14 13.77 8.48
C LEU A 4 -7.09 12.79 7.81
N GLY A 5 -6.66 12.13 6.74
CA GLY A 5 -7.47 11.12 6.05
C GLY A 5 -7.77 9.94 6.96
N LEU A 6 -6.74 9.38 7.61
CA LEU A 6 -6.88 8.25 8.54
C LEU A 6 -7.77 8.58 9.74
N GLU A 7 -7.66 9.80 10.27
CA GLU A 7 -8.52 10.29 11.36
C GLU A 7 -9.98 10.42 10.91
N LYS A 8 -10.22 11.03 9.74
CA LYS A 8 -11.58 11.27 9.22
C LYS A 8 -12.30 9.99 8.80
N THR A 9 -11.58 8.96 8.40
CA THR A 9 -12.16 7.67 7.98
C THR A 9 -12.36 6.70 9.16
N GLY A 10 -11.84 7.03 10.35
CA GLY A 10 -11.86 6.16 11.52
C GLY A 10 -10.90 4.97 11.40
N LEU A 11 -10.06 4.93 10.35
CA LEU A 11 -9.27 3.75 10.03
C LEU A 11 -8.19 3.46 11.06
N PHE A 12 -7.71 4.48 11.79
CA PHE A 12 -6.78 4.29 12.91
C PHE A 12 -7.34 3.34 13.98
N GLU A 13 -8.59 3.57 14.40
CA GLU A 13 -9.21 2.75 15.43
C GLU A 13 -9.46 1.33 14.94
N ASP A 14 -9.86 1.17 13.67
CA ASP A 14 -10.15 -0.13 13.09
C ASP A 14 -8.87 -0.99 12.97
N ILE A 15 -7.75 -0.37 12.58
CA ILE A 15 -6.44 -1.05 12.53
C ILE A 15 -6.01 -1.46 13.95
N GLU A 16 -6.14 -0.58 14.94
CA GLU A 16 -5.79 -0.90 16.33
C GLU A 16 -6.67 -2.03 16.90
N LYS A 17 -7.98 -1.99 16.63
CA LYS A 17 -8.94 -3.01 17.10
C LYS A 17 -8.78 -4.37 16.41
N SER A 18 -8.29 -4.41 15.17
CA SER A 18 -8.13 -5.68 14.43
C SER A 18 -7.16 -6.66 15.11
N GLY A 19 -6.24 -6.15 15.94
CA GLY A 19 -5.22 -6.96 16.61
C GLY A 19 -4.31 -7.69 15.61
N HIS A 20 -4.00 -7.00 14.50
CA HIS A 20 -3.03 -7.47 13.50
C HIS A 20 -1.64 -7.62 14.13
N ILE A 21 -0.85 -8.55 13.60
CA ILE A 21 0.51 -8.83 14.12
C ILE A 21 1.50 -8.40 13.05
N GLY A 22 2.00 -7.17 13.19
CA GLY A 22 2.85 -6.56 12.18
C GLY A 22 2.06 -6.04 10.97
N GLY A 23 2.63 -5.07 10.28
CA GLY A 23 2.02 -4.52 9.07
C GLY A 23 3.00 -3.71 8.23
N THR A 24 2.60 -3.45 6.99
CA THR A 24 3.34 -2.55 6.09
C THR A 24 2.38 -1.45 5.63
N LEU A 25 2.75 -0.20 5.90
CA LEU A 25 2.01 0.97 5.46
C LEU A 25 2.78 1.67 4.34
N PHE A 26 2.16 1.79 3.17
CA PHE A 26 2.66 2.61 2.08
C PHE A 26 2.09 4.02 2.22
N ALA A 27 2.79 4.91 2.93
CA ALA A 27 2.28 6.23 3.23
C ALA A 27 2.43 7.21 2.05
N PRO A 28 1.33 7.69 1.45
CA PRO A 28 1.42 8.75 0.46
C PRO A 28 1.88 10.07 1.10
N SER A 29 2.91 10.66 0.51
CA SER A 29 3.41 11.97 0.90
C SER A 29 2.38 13.08 0.69
N ASN A 30 2.57 14.24 1.32
CA ASN A 30 1.70 15.40 1.03
C ASN A 30 1.77 15.81 -0.46
N TYR A 31 2.92 15.59 -1.11
CA TYR A 31 3.08 15.83 -2.53
C TYR A 31 2.21 14.88 -3.39
N ALA A 32 2.07 13.61 -2.96
CA ALA A 32 1.21 12.64 -3.61
C ALA A 32 -0.25 13.14 -3.71
N PHE A 33 -0.79 13.63 -2.60
CA PHE A 33 -2.12 14.25 -2.59
C PHE A 33 -2.17 15.50 -3.46
N LYS A 34 -1.12 16.35 -3.43
CA LYS A 34 -1.06 17.52 -4.31
C LYS A 34 -1.12 17.13 -5.80
N LYS A 35 -0.45 16.04 -6.20
CA LYS A 35 -0.44 15.52 -7.59
C LYS A 35 -1.83 15.05 -8.05
N LEU A 36 -2.68 14.54 -7.16
CA LEU A 36 -4.08 14.19 -7.50
C LEU A 36 -4.94 15.40 -7.90
N GLY A 37 -4.53 16.61 -7.53
CA GLY A 37 -5.21 17.84 -7.87
C GLY A 37 -6.27 18.29 -6.86
N PRO A 38 -6.59 19.59 -6.84
CA PRO A 38 -7.42 20.20 -5.79
C PRO A 38 -8.87 19.72 -5.83
N LYS A 39 -9.43 19.44 -7.01
CA LYS A 39 -10.82 18.99 -7.17
C LYS A 39 -11.05 17.61 -6.53
N ILE A 40 -10.15 16.66 -6.80
CA ILE A 40 -10.23 15.31 -6.23
C ILE A 40 -9.98 15.33 -4.73
N ASN A 41 -9.01 16.12 -4.27
CA ASN A 41 -8.80 16.27 -2.83
C ASN A 41 -10.03 16.86 -2.13
N ALA A 42 -10.62 17.92 -2.67
CA ALA A 42 -11.84 18.50 -2.11
C ALA A 42 -12.98 17.47 -2.07
N PHE A 43 -13.12 16.66 -3.12
CA PHE A 43 -14.07 15.56 -3.14
C PHE A 43 -13.76 14.52 -2.06
N LEU A 44 -12.54 13.97 -2.00
CA LEU A 44 -12.12 12.93 -1.06
C LEU A 44 -12.36 13.31 0.41
N PHE A 45 -12.11 14.56 0.76
CA PHE A 45 -12.32 15.08 2.12
C PHE A 45 -13.74 15.64 2.36
N SER A 46 -14.64 15.53 1.38
CA SER A 46 -16.06 15.84 1.55
C SER A 46 -16.81 14.68 2.20
N LYS A 47 -18.01 14.96 2.75
CA LYS A 47 -18.87 13.93 3.38
C LYS A 47 -19.15 12.72 2.47
N TYR A 48 -19.32 12.95 1.16
CA TYR A 48 -19.58 11.88 0.19
C TYR A 48 -18.30 11.15 -0.26
N GLY A 49 -17.17 11.84 -0.21
CA GLY A 49 -15.86 11.32 -0.62
C GLY A 49 -15.19 10.41 0.40
N LEU A 50 -15.54 10.55 1.69
CA LEU A 50 -14.87 9.82 2.78
C LEU A 50 -14.88 8.30 2.59
N LYS A 51 -15.94 7.74 2.01
CA LYS A 51 -16.02 6.30 1.71
C LYS A 51 -14.96 5.86 0.68
N TYR A 52 -14.68 6.71 -0.31
CA TYR A 52 -13.64 6.46 -1.32
C TYR A 52 -12.25 6.70 -0.75
N LEU A 53 -12.09 7.73 0.08
CA LEU A 53 -10.85 7.99 0.80
C LEU A 53 -10.48 6.79 1.70
N ARG A 54 -11.46 6.21 2.39
CA ARG A 54 -11.26 5.01 3.20
C ARG A 54 -10.78 3.83 2.37
N ALA A 55 -11.47 3.49 1.28
CA ALA A 55 -11.06 2.40 0.40
C ALA A 55 -9.66 2.60 -0.20
N LEU A 56 -9.30 3.86 -0.53
CA LEU A 56 -7.94 4.18 -0.97
C LEU A 56 -6.93 3.94 0.14
N LEU A 57 -7.18 4.41 1.36
CA LEU A 57 -6.26 4.21 2.49
C LEU A 57 -6.10 2.73 2.84
N GLU A 58 -7.18 1.95 2.81
CA GLU A 58 -7.15 0.49 2.99
C GLU A 58 -6.25 -0.21 1.94
N TYR A 59 -6.19 0.30 0.71
CA TYR A 59 -5.29 -0.22 -0.31
C TYR A 59 -3.80 0.08 -0.03
N HIS A 60 -3.50 1.08 0.80
CA HIS A 60 -2.13 1.41 1.18
C HIS A 60 -1.62 0.59 2.38
N ILE A 61 -2.49 -0.21 3.01
CA ILE A 61 -2.15 -0.97 4.21
C ILE A 61 -2.15 -2.45 3.89
N VAL A 62 -1.09 -3.11 4.34
CA VAL A 62 -0.94 -4.56 4.36
C VAL A 62 -0.88 -5.01 5.81
N ALA A 63 -1.80 -5.89 6.21
CA ALA A 63 -1.83 -6.45 7.55
C ALA A 63 -1.06 -7.78 7.62
N ASN A 64 -0.53 -8.12 8.80
CA ASN A 64 0.13 -9.39 9.12
C ASN A 64 1.38 -9.71 8.27
N THR A 65 1.90 -8.73 7.54
CA THR A 65 3.13 -8.85 6.77
C THR A 65 3.96 -7.59 6.92
N THR A 66 5.18 -7.75 7.37
CA THR A 66 6.17 -6.67 7.50
C THR A 66 7.19 -6.84 6.39
N LEU A 67 7.16 -5.94 5.41
CA LEU A 67 8.08 -5.93 4.27
C LEU A 67 9.11 -4.82 4.47
N TYR A 68 10.38 -5.21 4.54
CA TYR A 68 11.54 -4.34 4.43
C TYR A 68 12.09 -4.36 3.01
N SER A 69 13.02 -3.45 2.70
CA SER A 69 13.75 -3.43 1.44
C SER A 69 14.69 -4.63 1.25
N ASP A 70 14.96 -5.38 2.32
CA ASP A 70 15.93 -6.47 2.38
C ASP A 70 15.45 -7.74 3.09
N ALA A 71 14.22 -7.73 3.60
CA ALA A 71 13.63 -8.84 4.34
C ALA A 71 12.10 -8.80 4.27
N ILE A 72 11.46 -9.96 4.39
CA ILE A 72 10.02 -10.07 4.53
C ILE A 72 9.68 -10.99 5.70
N TYR A 73 8.76 -10.53 6.54
CA TYR A 73 8.25 -11.29 7.68
C TYR A 73 6.75 -11.46 7.50
N ARG A 74 6.30 -12.71 7.32
CA ARG A 74 4.88 -13.04 7.24
C ARG A 74 4.44 -13.69 8.54
N HIS A 75 3.30 -13.24 9.05
CA HIS A 75 2.68 -13.83 10.22
C HIS A 75 1.48 -14.68 9.79
N ARG A 76 1.54 -16.01 10.00
CA ARG A 76 0.36 -16.87 9.86
C ARG A 76 -0.42 -16.82 11.16
N SER A 77 -1.69 -16.37 11.10
CA SER A 77 -2.80 -16.48 12.07
C SER A 77 -2.52 -16.40 13.59
N LYS A 78 -3.47 -15.86 14.36
CA LYS A 78 -3.43 -15.55 15.81
C LYS A 78 -3.02 -16.69 16.78
N ASN A 79 -2.76 -17.92 16.30
CA ASN A 79 -2.39 -19.09 17.11
C ASN A 79 -1.01 -19.71 16.78
N SER A 80 -0.23 -19.15 15.85
CA SER A 80 1.13 -19.61 15.58
C SER A 80 2.13 -18.48 15.78
N GLU A 81 2.96 -18.59 16.82
CA GLU A 81 4.17 -17.76 17.02
C GLU A 81 5.25 -18.01 15.94
N GLU A 82 4.89 -18.66 14.84
CA GLU A 82 5.77 -18.94 13.71
C GLU A 82 5.77 -17.72 12.79
N VAL A 83 6.76 -16.86 12.98
CA VAL A 83 7.15 -15.87 11.99
C VAL A 83 7.87 -16.63 10.88
N GLU A 84 7.24 -16.79 9.72
CA GLU A 84 7.93 -17.24 8.51
C GLU A 84 8.72 -16.03 7.99
N GLY A 85 9.87 -15.80 8.63
CA GLY A 85 10.89 -14.87 8.18
C GLY A 85 11.58 -15.48 6.99
N ASP A 86 11.05 -15.23 5.79
CA ASP A 86 11.67 -15.71 4.57
C ASP A 86 12.80 -14.77 4.16
N THR A 87 13.84 -14.71 5.00
CA THR A 87 15.11 -14.13 4.59
C THR A 87 15.74 -14.96 3.49
N SER A 88 15.31 -16.20 3.21
CA SER A 88 15.89 -17.03 2.14
C SER A 88 15.71 -16.42 0.75
N VAL A 89 14.65 -15.63 0.55
CA VAL A 89 14.47 -14.74 -0.61
C VAL A 89 15.71 -13.84 -0.78
N PHE A 90 16.26 -13.31 0.32
CA PHE A 90 17.39 -12.39 0.34
C PHE A 90 18.74 -13.01 0.78
N SER A 91 18.74 -14.28 1.24
CA SER A 91 19.83 -14.91 2.03
C SER A 91 21.02 -15.39 1.21
N HIS A 92 20.97 -15.35 -0.11
CA HIS A 92 22.16 -15.66 -0.91
C HIS A 92 23.04 -14.42 -1.05
N MET A 93 23.71 -14.04 0.05
CA MET A 93 24.74 -12.99 0.09
C MET A 93 25.99 -13.30 -0.77
N THR A 94 26.03 -14.46 -1.44
CA THR A 94 27.16 -14.96 -2.26
C THR A 94 26.83 -15.11 -3.76
N GLY A 95 25.83 -14.39 -4.28
CA GLY A 95 25.46 -14.48 -5.71
C GLY A 95 25.65 -13.19 -6.52
N PRO A 96 25.21 -13.16 -7.79
CA PRO A 96 25.51 -12.08 -8.74
C PRO A 96 25.04 -10.72 -8.21
N PRO A 97 25.65 -9.61 -8.68
CA PRO A 97 25.41 -8.26 -8.16
C PRO A 97 23.96 -7.77 -8.36
N TYR A 98 23.12 -8.53 -9.07
CA TYR A 98 21.78 -8.15 -9.51
C TYR A 98 20.74 -9.20 -9.08
N ARG A 99 19.71 -8.79 -8.35
CA ARG A 99 18.60 -9.66 -7.94
C ARG A 99 17.26 -8.94 -8.02
N ARG A 100 16.26 -9.60 -8.61
CA ARG A 100 14.87 -9.13 -8.68
C ARG A 100 13.99 -10.02 -7.81
N PHE A 101 13.12 -9.41 -7.04
CA PHE A 101 12.12 -10.08 -6.23
C PHE A 101 10.76 -9.53 -6.61
N HIS A 102 9.82 -10.43 -6.88
CA HIS A 102 8.42 -10.09 -7.12
C HIS A 102 7.60 -10.65 -5.96
N ILE A 103 6.89 -9.78 -5.26
CA ILE A 103 6.15 -10.10 -4.04
C ILE A 103 4.73 -9.55 -4.19
N ASP A 104 3.74 -10.44 -4.12
CA ASP A 104 2.35 -10.01 -4.00
C ASP A 104 1.94 -9.95 -2.53
N LEU A 105 1.48 -8.77 -2.10
CA LEU A 105 0.98 -8.53 -0.75
C LEU A 105 -0.53 -8.32 -0.76
N PRO A 106 -1.31 -9.05 0.07
CA PRO A 106 -2.73 -8.78 0.24
C PRO A 106 -2.93 -7.46 1.00
N THR A 107 -3.72 -6.56 0.45
CA THR A 107 -4.09 -5.31 1.15
C THR A 107 -5.30 -5.53 2.06
N ILE A 108 -5.56 -4.59 2.97
CA ILE A 108 -6.80 -4.58 3.75
C ILE A 108 -8.02 -4.40 2.82
N LEU A 109 -7.84 -3.73 1.68
CA LEU A 109 -8.89 -3.61 0.69
C LEU A 109 -9.22 -4.99 0.08
N TYR A 110 -10.45 -5.45 0.27
CA TYR A 110 -10.89 -6.79 -0.09
C TYR A 110 -10.61 -7.16 -1.57
N GLY A 111 -9.96 -8.31 -1.76
CA GLY A 111 -9.67 -8.87 -3.08
C GLY A 111 -8.65 -8.05 -3.90
N LYS A 112 -7.90 -7.15 -3.26
CA LYS A 112 -6.85 -6.36 -3.90
C LYS A 112 -5.48 -6.65 -3.29
N HIS A 113 -4.51 -6.76 -4.19
CA HIS A 113 -3.12 -7.03 -3.86
C HIS A 113 -2.24 -5.88 -4.37
N LEU A 114 -1.09 -5.71 -3.73
CA LEU A 114 0.02 -4.88 -4.19
C LEU A 114 1.10 -5.81 -4.74
N SER A 115 1.46 -5.61 -5.99
CA SER A 115 2.59 -6.29 -6.60
C SER A 115 3.84 -5.45 -6.40
N ILE A 116 4.85 -5.99 -5.73
CA ILE A 116 6.05 -5.27 -5.34
C ILE A 116 7.25 -5.90 -6.02
N ASP A 117 7.96 -5.07 -6.77
CA ASP A 117 9.20 -5.41 -7.44
C ASP A 117 10.36 -4.75 -6.70
N ILE A 118 11.18 -5.58 -6.04
CA ILE A 118 12.41 -5.13 -5.39
C ILE A 118 13.58 -5.57 -6.26
N LEU A 119 14.31 -4.60 -6.78
CA LEU A 119 15.54 -4.80 -7.51
C LEU A 119 16.72 -4.34 -6.66
N ARG A 120 17.61 -5.28 -6.33
CA ARG A 120 18.89 -4.96 -5.69
C ARG A 120 20.01 -5.05 -6.73
N TRP A 121 20.75 -3.96 -6.87
CA TRP A 121 21.99 -3.91 -7.64
C TRP A 121 23.14 -3.42 -6.76
N SER A 122 24.00 -4.34 -6.30
CA SER A 122 25.06 -4.06 -5.33
C SER A 122 24.51 -3.33 -4.10
N ARG A 123 24.86 -2.06 -3.89
CA ARG A 123 24.35 -1.20 -2.80
C ARG A 123 23.06 -0.44 -3.15
N PHE A 124 22.64 -0.46 -4.40
CA PHE A 124 21.43 0.22 -4.86
C PHE A 124 20.22 -0.69 -4.73
N ILE A 125 19.13 -0.15 -4.20
CA ILE A 125 17.84 -0.82 -4.12
C ILE A 125 16.82 0.04 -4.87
N SER A 126 16.11 -0.58 -5.79
CA SER A 126 14.94 -0.01 -6.46
C SER A 126 13.73 -0.78 -5.97
N PHE A 127 12.82 -0.09 -5.29
CA PHE A 127 11.58 -0.65 -4.77
C PHE A 127 10.42 -0.03 -5.53
N VAL A 128 9.71 -0.85 -6.28
CA VAL A 128 8.65 -0.42 -7.20
C VAL A 128 7.34 -1.13 -6.84
N ILE A 129 6.27 -0.37 -6.73
CA ILE A 129 4.93 -0.86 -6.42
C ILE A 129 4.06 -0.77 -7.67
N ASN A 130 3.35 -1.86 -7.96
CA ASN A 130 2.49 -2.07 -9.13
C ASN A 130 3.17 -1.79 -10.47
N GLY A 131 4.51 -1.85 -10.53
CA GLY A 131 5.34 -1.67 -11.73
C GLY A 131 5.83 -0.25 -12.04
N PHE A 132 5.39 0.79 -11.33
CA PHE A 132 5.71 2.19 -11.67
C PHE A 132 5.79 3.15 -10.47
N ASN A 133 5.26 2.78 -9.29
CA ASN A 133 5.36 3.63 -8.10
C ASN A 133 6.65 3.35 -7.35
N HIS A 134 7.65 4.21 -7.54
CA HIS A 134 8.88 4.17 -6.75
C HIS A 134 8.61 4.59 -5.31
N VAL A 135 9.18 3.86 -4.35
CA VAL A 135 9.18 4.28 -2.95
C VAL A 135 10.26 5.35 -2.74
N ALA A 136 9.87 6.46 -2.11
CA ALA A 136 10.75 7.60 -1.86
C ALA A 136 11.56 7.45 -0.56
N VAL A 137 10.96 6.85 0.47
CA VAL A 137 11.63 6.54 1.74
C VAL A 137 11.33 5.11 2.11
N LEU A 138 12.38 4.32 2.29
CA LEU A 138 12.32 2.91 2.64
C LEU A 138 12.50 2.72 4.15
N ASP A 139 11.90 1.66 4.68
CA ASP A 139 12.21 1.08 5.99
C ASP A 139 12.00 2.01 7.20
N GLY A 140 10.92 2.81 7.19
CA GLY A 140 10.50 3.57 8.36
C GLY A 140 9.99 2.63 9.46
N VAL A 141 10.81 2.34 10.47
CA VAL A 141 10.45 1.42 11.55
C VAL A 141 9.32 2.01 12.42
N ALA A 142 8.28 1.21 12.66
CA ALA A 142 7.19 1.51 13.59
C ALA A 142 7.08 0.41 14.66
N LYS A 143 6.31 0.68 15.71
CA LYS A 143 6.11 -0.27 16.83
C LYS A 143 5.61 -1.64 16.35
N ASP A 144 4.61 -1.62 15.47
CA ASP A 144 3.89 -2.81 15.01
C ASP A 144 4.02 -2.98 13.47
N GLY A 145 5.13 -2.52 12.86
CA GLY A 145 5.31 -2.66 11.41
C GLY A 145 6.35 -1.75 10.78
N VAL A 146 6.23 -1.57 9.46
CA VAL A 146 7.12 -0.75 8.63
C VAL A 146 6.33 0.25 7.79
N LEU A 147 6.90 1.43 7.62
CA LEU A 147 6.40 2.52 6.81
C LEU A 147 7.30 2.74 5.60
N HIS A 148 6.68 2.72 4.41
CA HIS A 148 7.32 3.11 3.15
C HIS A 148 6.64 4.35 2.61
N VAL A 149 7.37 5.44 2.37
CA VAL A 149 6.77 6.68 1.85
C VAL A 149 6.71 6.64 0.34
N VAL A 150 5.51 6.81 -0.22
CA VAL A 150 5.29 6.85 -1.67
C VAL A 150 5.01 8.28 -2.17
N PRO A 151 5.59 8.69 -3.29
CA PRO A 151 5.41 10.03 -3.86
C PRO A 151 4.08 10.20 -4.60
N ASN A 152 3.35 9.10 -4.85
CA ASN A 152 2.04 9.10 -5.50
C ASN A 152 1.04 8.28 -4.68
N VAL A 153 -0.25 8.63 -4.80
CA VAL A 153 -1.32 7.85 -4.17
C VAL A 153 -1.54 6.59 -4.99
N LEU A 154 -1.46 5.43 -4.34
CA LEU A 154 -1.68 4.13 -4.96
C LEU A 154 -3.16 3.98 -5.29
N ILE A 155 -3.46 3.81 -6.58
CA ILE A 155 -4.82 3.61 -7.09
C ILE A 155 -4.93 2.15 -7.55
N PRO A 156 -5.91 1.38 -7.05
CA PRO A 156 -6.09 -0.01 -7.46
C PRO A 156 -6.24 -0.17 -8.98
N PRO A 157 -5.57 -1.14 -9.62
CA PRO A 157 -5.77 -1.46 -11.04
C PRO A 157 -7.20 -1.96 -11.34
N LYS A 158 -7.78 -1.52 -12.47
CA LYS A 158 -8.98 -2.14 -13.08
C LYS A 158 -8.61 -3.47 -13.78
N THR A 159 -7.44 -3.51 -14.41
CA THR A 159 -6.85 -4.68 -15.07
C THR A 159 -5.35 -4.77 -14.76
N PRO A 160 -4.76 -5.98 -14.68
CA PRO A 160 -3.31 -6.14 -14.56
C PRO A 160 -2.61 -5.43 -15.73
N GLY A 161 -1.65 -4.54 -15.43
CA GLY A 161 -0.85 -3.81 -16.42
C GLY A 161 -1.34 -2.42 -16.86
N ALA A 162 -2.57 -2.01 -16.53
CA ALA A 162 -3.10 -0.69 -16.90
C ALA A 162 -2.65 0.46 -15.99
N THR A 163 -1.53 0.31 -15.28
CA THR A 163 -1.23 1.11 -14.11
C THR A 163 -0.30 2.29 -14.36
N ALA A 164 0.61 2.22 -15.33
CA ALA A 164 1.49 3.33 -15.69
C ALA A 164 0.73 4.52 -16.30
N GLU A 165 -0.30 4.26 -17.11
CA GLU A 165 -1.13 5.31 -17.76
C GLU A 165 -1.94 6.15 -16.74
N ILE A 166 -2.11 5.65 -15.52
CA ILE A 166 -2.91 6.27 -14.46
C ILE A 166 -2.17 7.43 -13.80
N LEU A 167 -0.84 7.36 -13.73
CA LEU A 167 -0.06 8.23 -12.86
C LEU A 167 0.13 9.65 -13.40
N ASP A 168 0.18 9.78 -14.73
CA ASP A 168 0.56 11.02 -15.42
C ASP A 168 -0.60 11.66 -16.19
N ARG A 169 -1.82 11.18 -15.97
CA ARG A 169 -3.04 11.81 -16.51
C ARG A 169 -3.72 12.69 -15.47
N GLU A 170 -4.34 13.77 -15.92
CA GLU A 170 -5.29 14.52 -15.09
C GLU A 170 -6.57 13.71 -14.96
N TRP A 171 -7.14 13.69 -13.76
CA TRP A 171 -8.35 12.94 -13.44
C TRP A 171 -9.51 13.88 -13.20
N THR A 172 -10.67 13.55 -13.77
CA THR A 172 -11.94 14.17 -13.35
C THR A 172 -12.46 13.47 -12.10
N VAL A 173 -13.32 14.17 -11.34
CA VAL A 173 -13.89 13.60 -10.11
C VAL A 173 -14.79 12.41 -10.47
N GLU A 174 -15.51 12.53 -11.58
CA GLU A 174 -16.45 11.54 -12.10
C GLU A 174 -15.73 10.23 -12.46
N GLU A 175 -14.63 10.31 -13.22
CA GLU A 175 -13.82 9.13 -13.57
C GLU A 175 -13.20 8.46 -12.36
N PHE A 176 -12.73 9.29 -11.41
CA PHE A 176 -12.12 8.81 -10.18
C PHE A 176 -13.14 8.05 -9.32
N VAL A 177 -14.36 8.58 -9.22
CA VAL A 177 -15.48 7.93 -8.54
C VAL A 177 -15.87 6.63 -9.22
N GLU A 178 -16.12 6.66 -10.53
CA GLU A 178 -16.52 5.48 -11.30
C GLU A 178 -15.54 4.31 -11.11
N ARG A 179 -14.25 4.63 -11.01
CA ARG A 179 -13.21 3.63 -10.74
C ARG A 179 -13.28 3.03 -9.34
N LEU A 180 -13.57 3.84 -8.32
CA LEU A 180 -13.54 3.40 -6.92
C LEU A 180 -14.89 2.91 -6.41
N SER A 181 -16.01 3.24 -7.06
CA SER A 181 -17.36 2.76 -6.76
C SER A 181 -17.43 1.26 -6.48
N PRO A 182 -16.90 0.36 -7.35
CA PRO A 182 -16.98 -1.09 -7.09
C PRO A 182 -16.20 -1.53 -5.85
N LEU A 183 -15.21 -0.76 -5.41
CA LEU A 183 -14.38 -1.09 -4.24
C LEU A 183 -15.10 -0.73 -2.94
N VAL A 184 -15.83 0.38 -2.94
CA VAL A 184 -16.61 0.83 -1.80
C VAL A 184 -17.84 -0.06 -1.58
N GLU A 185 -18.45 -0.55 -2.65
CA GLU A 185 -19.60 -1.45 -2.57
C GLU A 185 -19.21 -2.84 -2.05
N ASN A 186 -18.07 -3.36 -2.50
CA ASN A 186 -17.55 -4.66 -2.06
C ASN A 186 -16.88 -4.61 -0.66
N GLY A 187 -16.43 -3.44 -0.22
CA GLY A 187 -15.75 -3.24 1.08
C GLY A 187 -16.65 -3.38 2.31
N ARG A 188 -17.96 -3.63 2.15
CA ARG A 188 -18.88 -3.87 3.30
C ARG A 188 -18.92 -5.31 3.79
N CYS A 189 -18.14 -6.22 3.19
CA CYS A 189 -18.15 -7.66 3.51
C CYS A 189 -16.74 -8.23 3.80
N GLY A 190 -15.82 -7.41 4.31
CA GLY A 190 -14.53 -7.87 4.83
C GLY A 190 -14.49 -7.71 6.33
N GLU A 191 -14.78 -8.78 7.08
CA GLU A 191 -14.53 -8.83 8.52
C GLU A 191 -13.00 -8.69 8.76
N LEU A 192 -12.65 -7.82 9.71
CA LEU A 192 -11.29 -7.68 10.27
C LEU A 192 -10.95 -8.87 11.18
#